data_AF-A0AAD4PRI8-F1
#
_entry.id   AF-A0AAD4PRI8-F1
#
_cell.length_a   1.000
_cell.length_b   1.000
_cell.length_c   1.000
_cell.angle_alpha   90.00
_cell.angle_beta   90.00
_cell.angle_gamma   90.00
#
_symmetry.space_group_name_H-M   'P 1'
#
loop_
_entity.id
_entity.type
_entity.pdbx_description
1 polymer ?
#
loop_
_entity_poly.entity_id
_entity_poly.type
_entity_poly.pdbx_seq_one_letter_code
_entity_poly.pdbx_strand_id
1 'polypeptide(L)'
;MHLSLTSPCCQGKSYPGRATEMAHKADNHVTAEVQKPPYRFGALAVLSMHNPVRAGTELRMASTTSGSLKEYYYIAKHDAFWVWEVVQELDVPVPFPPHYPTTEGLGAGNKLATRRDLVGAVFPFNLWRACYCCSPSKEDYAYHFKPNVAITIFGNYSTTGLKYCIMKKESTVVYYPYDSIKKVQDWWKDIDLPPNHKEDIARANSTRPFRLPSSQLLE
;
A
#
# COMPACT_ATOMS: atom_id res chain seq x y z
N MET A 1 2.15 -8.96 11.18
CA MET A 1 1.47 -7.68 10.83
C MET A 1 2.52 -6.70 10.33
N HIS A 2 2.24 -5.95 9.26
CA HIS A 2 3.15 -4.91 8.75
C HIS A 2 2.65 -3.54 9.22
N LEU A 3 3.52 -2.79 9.88
CA LEU A 3 3.22 -1.48 10.45
C LEU A 3 3.60 -0.40 9.45
N SER A 4 2.74 0.60 9.29
CA SER A 4 2.96 1.76 8.42
C SER A 4 2.56 3.04 9.13
N LEU A 5 3.17 4.17 8.75
CA LEU A 5 2.79 5.46 9.32
C LEU A 5 1.42 5.88 8.79
N THR A 6 0.51 6.20 9.71
CA THR A 6 -0.86 6.61 9.41
C THR A 6 -0.93 7.88 8.55
N SER A 7 -1.85 7.87 7.59
CA SER A 7 -2.18 9.01 6.70
C SER A 7 -2.63 10.25 7.50
N PRO A 8 -2.29 11.49 7.09
CA PRO A 8 -1.59 11.88 5.85
C PRO A 8 -0.07 11.79 5.93
N CYS A 9 0.49 11.20 7.00
CA CYS A 9 1.93 10.92 7.13
C CYS A 9 2.80 12.18 6.92
N CYS A 10 4.07 12.01 6.59
CA CYS A 10 4.99 13.09 6.24
C CYS A 10 4.62 13.79 4.92
N GLN A 11 3.80 13.16 4.06
CA GLN A 11 3.26 13.75 2.84
C GLN A 11 2.30 14.91 3.13
N GLY A 12 1.62 14.91 4.28
CA GLY A 12 0.78 16.01 4.72
C GLY A 12 1.55 17.25 5.21
N LYS A 13 2.89 17.21 5.26
CA LYS A 13 3.71 18.35 5.69
C LYS A 13 4.15 19.16 4.48
N SER A 14 3.65 20.39 4.35
CA SER A 14 4.01 21.28 3.24
C SER A 14 5.49 21.69 3.18
N TYR A 15 6.22 21.62 4.29
CA TYR A 15 7.63 22.00 4.34
C TYR A 15 8.54 20.75 4.26
N PRO A 16 9.41 20.63 3.24
CA PRO A 16 10.23 19.45 3.01
C PRO A 16 11.07 19.01 4.21
N GLY A 17 11.68 19.96 4.93
CA GLY A 17 12.52 19.64 6.10
C GLY A 17 11.74 19.00 7.24
N ARG A 18 10.52 19.47 7.51
CA ARG A 18 9.63 18.90 8.53
C ARG A 18 9.09 17.54 8.11
N ALA A 19 8.81 17.37 6.82
CA ALA A 19 8.41 16.08 6.26
C ALA A 19 9.52 15.05 6.46
N THR A 20 10.77 15.40 6.15
CA THR A 20 11.89 14.46 6.34
C THR A 20 12.18 14.17 7.80
N GLU A 21 12.16 15.18 8.68
CA GLU A 21 12.34 14.96 10.11
C GLU A 21 11.28 13.99 10.69
N MET A 22 10.03 14.17 10.28
CA MET A 22 8.94 13.24 10.65
C MET A 22 9.18 11.83 10.12
N ALA A 23 9.60 11.72 8.85
CA ALA A 23 9.90 10.43 8.23
C ALA A 23 10.98 9.67 9.01
N HIS A 24 12.10 10.33 9.32
CA HIS A 24 13.20 9.76 10.11
C HIS A 24 12.77 9.34 11.51
N LYS A 25 12.01 10.19 12.22
CA LYS A 25 11.52 9.87 13.56
C LYS A 25 10.62 8.64 13.54
N ALA A 26 9.71 8.57 12.58
CA ALA A 26 8.79 7.44 12.45
C ALA A 26 9.53 6.15 12.08
N ASP A 27 10.44 6.20 11.11
CA ASP A 27 11.22 5.04 10.68
C ASP A 27 12.10 4.47 11.80
N ASN A 28 12.81 5.34 12.53
CA ASN A 28 13.64 4.92 13.65
C ASN A 28 12.79 4.30 14.76
N HIS A 29 11.65 4.91 15.08
CA HIS A 29 10.75 4.42 16.11
C HIS A 29 10.18 3.04 15.73
N VAL A 30 9.55 2.92 14.55
CA VAL A 30 8.92 1.66 14.13
C VAL A 30 9.94 0.54 13.97
N THR A 31 11.15 0.85 13.46
CA THR A 31 12.25 -0.13 13.34
C THR A 31 12.65 -0.66 14.71
N ALA A 32 12.77 0.22 15.72
CA ALA A 32 13.07 -0.20 17.09
C ALA A 32 11.94 -1.04 17.71
N GLU A 33 10.68 -0.75 17.39
CA GLU A 33 9.53 -1.51 17.90
C GLU A 33 9.45 -2.92 17.29
N VAL A 34 9.64 -3.06 15.97
CA VAL A 34 9.50 -4.37 15.30
C VAL A 34 10.66 -5.33 15.58
N GLN A 35 11.78 -4.81 16.08
CA GLN A 35 12.92 -5.62 16.54
C GLN A 35 12.71 -6.20 17.95
N LYS A 36 11.60 -5.89 18.63
CA LYS A 36 11.32 -6.45 19.95
C LYS A 36 10.68 -7.84 19.85
N PRO A 37 11.04 -8.79 20.72
CA PRO A 37 10.34 -10.06 20.79
C PRO A 37 8.91 -9.87 21.34
N PRO A 38 7.94 -10.70 20.90
CA PRO A 38 8.07 -11.73 19.86
C PRO A 38 8.11 -11.09 18.46
N TYR A 39 9.04 -11.53 17.60
CA TYR A 39 9.32 -10.98 16.26
C TYR A 39 8.17 -11.21 15.26
N ARG A 40 6.99 -10.63 15.51
CA ARG A 40 5.74 -10.85 14.75
C ARG A 40 5.35 -9.66 13.87
N PHE A 41 6.17 -8.63 13.87
CA PHE A 41 5.91 -7.37 13.18
C PHE A 41 7.00 -7.09 12.14
N GLY A 42 6.56 -6.58 11.00
CA GLY A 42 7.42 -5.91 10.02
C GLY A 42 7.04 -4.43 9.95
N ALA A 43 7.91 -3.59 9.38
CA ALA A 43 7.68 -2.15 9.27
C ALA A 43 7.96 -1.66 7.86
N LEU A 44 6.99 -0.94 7.30
CA LEU A 44 7.12 -0.23 6.03
C LEU A 44 7.91 1.06 6.24
N ALA A 45 8.77 1.42 5.28
CA ALA A 45 9.51 2.66 5.36
C ALA A 45 8.59 3.87 5.23
N VAL A 46 9.03 4.95 5.85
CA VAL A 46 8.40 6.26 5.81
C VAL A 46 9.36 7.18 5.07
N LEU A 47 8.95 7.67 3.91
CA LEU A 47 9.76 8.58 3.09
C LEU A 47 9.09 9.92 2.92
N SER A 48 9.86 11.00 3.04
CA SER A 48 9.45 12.29 2.50
C SER A 48 9.65 12.31 0.98
N MET A 49 8.55 12.49 0.25
CA MET A 49 8.54 12.49 -1.22
C MET A 49 8.74 13.87 -1.84
N HIS A 50 9.07 14.87 -1.02
CA HIS A 50 9.33 16.24 -1.46
C HIS A 50 10.59 16.37 -2.32
N ASN A 51 11.51 15.41 -2.22
CA ASN A 51 12.69 15.30 -3.07
C ASN A 51 12.88 13.82 -3.46
N PRO A 52 12.70 13.46 -4.74
CA PRO A 52 12.71 12.06 -5.16
C PRO A 52 14.09 11.42 -5.13
N VAL A 53 15.16 12.19 -5.35
CA VAL A 53 16.55 11.69 -5.22
C VAL A 53 16.79 11.29 -3.76
N ARG A 54 16.44 12.18 -2.82
CA ARG A 54 16.55 11.89 -1.39
C ARG A 54 15.67 10.71 -0.99
N ALA A 55 14.42 10.66 -1.46
CA ALA A 55 13.53 9.53 -1.19
C ALA A 55 14.16 8.19 -1.66
N GLY A 56 14.80 8.17 -2.84
CA GLY A 56 15.56 7.02 -3.33
C GLY A 56 16.78 6.68 -2.48
N THR A 57 17.52 7.66 -1.96
CA THR A 57 18.63 7.42 -1.03
C THR A 57 18.14 6.82 0.30
N GLU A 58 17.10 7.41 0.88
CA GLU A 58 16.48 6.95 2.12
C GLU A 58 15.93 5.52 1.95
N LEU A 59 15.39 5.18 0.75
CA LEU A 59 15.05 3.81 0.34
C LEU A 59 16.15 2.81 0.62
N ARG A 60 17.33 3.10 0.06
CA ARG A 60 18.49 2.19 0.10
C ARG A 60 19.02 2.05 1.52
N MET A 61 19.02 3.15 2.28
CA MET A 61 19.40 3.12 3.69
C MET A 61 18.42 2.27 4.50
N ALA A 62 17.13 2.45 4.23
CA ALA A 62 16.09 1.73 4.92
C ALA A 62 16.14 0.22 4.61
N SER A 63 16.44 -0.18 3.36
CA SER A 63 16.55 -1.59 2.95
C SER A 63 17.81 -2.31 3.45
N THR A 64 18.88 -1.57 3.79
CA THR A 64 20.16 -2.14 4.26
C THR A 64 20.25 -2.27 5.78
N THR A 65 19.59 -1.38 6.53
CA THR A 65 19.79 -1.27 8.00
C THR A 65 18.88 -2.20 8.82
N SER A 66 17.95 -2.89 8.17
CA SER A 66 16.85 -3.54 8.88
C SER A 66 16.41 -4.77 8.10
N GLY A 67 16.28 -5.92 8.76
CA GLY A 67 15.50 -7.07 8.27
C GLY A 67 13.99 -6.76 8.21
N SER A 68 13.63 -5.57 7.74
CA SER A 68 12.30 -4.97 7.75
C SER A 68 11.88 -4.64 6.32
N LEU A 69 10.59 -4.82 6.07
CA LEU A 69 9.98 -4.98 4.76
C LEU A 69 9.41 -3.65 4.30
N LYS A 70 9.89 -3.08 3.21
CA LYS A 70 9.75 -1.63 3.01
C LYS A 70 9.07 -1.25 1.70
N GLU A 71 8.20 -0.26 1.79
CA GLU A 71 7.05 0.04 0.92
C GLU A 71 6.79 1.57 0.96
N TYR A 72 6.38 2.22 -0.15
CA TYR A 72 6.45 3.71 -0.31
C TYR A 72 5.14 4.45 -0.71
N TYR A 73 5.17 5.80 -0.69
CA TYR A 73 4.01 6.68 -0.91
C TYR A 73 4.27 7.76 -1.99
N TYR A 74 3.17 8.31 -2.53
CA TYR A 74 2.92 9.32 -3.58
C TYR A 74 4.06 10.21 -4.14
N ILE A 75 3.99 10.52 -5.46
CA ILE A 75 5.00 11.31 -6.18
C ILE A 75 4.39 12.48 -6.99
N ALA A 76 5.11 13.62 -7.00
CA ALA A 76 4.86 14.76 -7.88
C ALA A 76 5.54 14.62 -9.27
N LYS A 77 4.89 15.21 -10.27
CA LYS A 77 4.78 14.76 -11.67
C LYS A 77 6.03 14.71 -12.57
N HIS A 78 7.22 15.14 -12.16
CA HIS A 78 8.32 15.30 -13.14
C HIS A 78 9.68 14.70 -12.77
N ASP A 79 9.95 14.37 -11.50
CA ASP A 79 11.24 13.76 -11.07
C ASP A 79 11.07 12.38 -10.44
N ALA A 80 9.89 11.76 -10.64
CA ALA A 80 9.49 10.46 -10.10
C ALA A 80 10.39 9.29 -10.49
N PHE A 81 11.15 9.43 -11.57
CA PHE A 81 11.90 8.33 -12.16
C PHE A 81 12.90 7.71 -11.18
N TRP A 82 13.61 8.55 -10.42
CA TRP A 82 14.66 8.11 -9.51
C TRP A 82 14.15 7.18 -8.40
N VAL A 83 13.04 7.51 -7.75
CA VAL A 83 12.52 6.64 -6.69
C VAL A 83 11.97 5.33 -7.26
N TRP A 84 11.33 5.36 -8.44
CA TRP A 84 10.83 4.16 -9.10
C TRP A 84 11.94 3.22 -9.58
N GLU A 85 13.05 3.77 -10.05
CA GLU A 85 14.24 2.99 -10.40
C GLU A 85 14.78 2.25 -9.18
N VAL A 86 14.89 2.93 -8.04
CA VAL A 86 15.35 2.29 -6.79
C VAL A 86 14.32 1.27 -6.28
N VAL A 87 13.01 1.54 -6.40
CA VAL A 87 11.95 0.57 -6.08
C VAL A 87 12.10 -0.71 -6.91
N GLN A 88 12.31 -0.56 -8.22
CA GLN A 88 12.51 -1.68 -9.14
C GLN A 88 13.81 -2.42 -8.84
N GLU A 89 14.89 -1.71 -8.56
CA GLU A 89 16.19 -2.30 -8.22
C GLU A 89 16.11 -3.12 -6.93
N LEU A 90 15.46 -2.57 -5.90
CA LEU A 90 15.30 -3.26 -4.62
C LEU A 90 14.23 -4.37 -4.68
N ASP A 91 13.39 -4.37 -5.71
CA ASP A 91 12.27 -5.29 -5.92
C ASP A 91 11.38 -5.37 -4.67
N VAL A 92 10.85 -4.20 -4.31
CA VAL A 92 10.00 -4.01 -3.15
C VAL A 92 8.64 -3.44 -3.57
N PRO A 93 7.53 -3.88 -2.95
CA PRO A 93 6.20 -3.37 -3.28
C PRO A 93 6.03 -1.91 -2.82
N VAL A 94 4.98 -1.25 -3.32
CA VAL A 94 4.64 0.14 -2.98
C VAL A 94 3.14 0.26 -2.71
N PRO A 95 2.71 0.47 -1.46
CA PRO A 95 1.33 0.54 -1.08
C PRO A 95 0.82 1.95 -1.32
N PHE A 96 -0.35 2.03 -1.92
CA PHE A 96 -1.03 3.28 -2.15
C PHE A 96 -2.30 3.36 -1.32
N PRO A 97 -2.21 3.61 0.00
CA PRO A 97 -3.41 3.78 0.79
C PRO A 97 -4.07 5.13 0.49
N PRO A 98 -5.37 5.26 0.79
CA PRO A 98 -6.09 6.49 0.55
C PRO A 98 -5.53 7.64 1.40
N HIS A 99 -5.49 8.82 0.79
CA HIS A 99 -5.35 10.08 1.50
C HIS A 99 -6.66 10.82 1.46
N TYR A 100 -6.98 11.52 2.55
CA TYR A 100 -7.99 12.56 2.46
C TYR A 100 -7.55 13.56 1.40
N PRO A 101 -8.43 13.95 0.47
CA PRO A 101 -8.12 14.99 -0.48
C PRO A 101 -7.67 16.24 0.29
N THR A 102 -6.59 16.87 -0.17
CA THR A 102 -6.13 18.12 0.43
C THR A 102 -7.24 19.17 0.32
N THR A 103 -7.22 20.15 1.22
CA THR A 103 -8.12 21.32 1.15
C THR A 103 -8.07 21.99 -0.22
N GLU A 104 -6.91 21.97 -0.87
CA GLU A 104 -6.72 22.40 -2.25
C GLU A 104 -7.55 21.58 -3.26
N GLY A 105 -7.54 20.25 -3.19
CA GLY A 105 -8.33 19.37 -4.08
C GLY A 105 -9.85 19.42 -3.85
N LEU A 106 -10.29 19.85 -2.67
CA LEU A 106 -11.71 20.06 -2.32
C LEU A 106 -12.16 21.53 -2.46
N GLY A 107 -11.24 22.43 -2.81
CA GLY A 107 -11.52 23.84 -2.98
C GLY A 107 -12.51 24.10 -4.11
N ALA A 108 -13.29 25.20 -3.98
CA ALA A 108 -14.26 25.60 -4.99
C ALA A 108 -13.61 25.70 -6.39
N GLY A 109 -14.24 25.07 -7.40
CA GLY A 109 -13.72 25.01 -8.77
C GLY A 109 -12.97 23.72 -9.13
N ASN A 110 -12.63 22.86 -8.16
CA ASN A 110 -11.97 21.58 -8.42
C ASN A 110 -12.95 20.44 -8.73
N LYS A 111 -12.50 19.45 -9.52
CA LYS A 111 -13.32 18.33 -10.02
C LYS A 111 -13.98 17.49 -8.92
N LEU A 112 -13.38 17.46 -7.73
CA LEU A 112 -13.82 16.68 -6.56
C LEU A 112 -14.62 17.53 -5.56
N ALA A 113 -14.68 18.86 -5.73
CA ALA A 113 -15.33 19.77 -4.78
C ALA A 113 -16.84 19.46 -4.60
N THR A 114 -17.51 19.10 -5.70
CA THR A 114 -18.93 18.72 -5.76
C THR A 114 -19.15 17.20 -5.81
N ARG A 115 -18.07 16.39 -5.81
CA ARG A 115 -18.12 14.93 -6.00
C ARG A 115 -17.27 14.21 -4.96
N ARG A 116 -17.55 14.50 -3.69
CA ARG A 116 -16.79 13.98 -2.54
C ARG A 116 -16.95 12.46 -2.38
N ASP A 117 -18.08 11.95 -2.84
CA ASP A 117 -18.49 10.55 -2.84
C ASP A 117 -17.72 9.69 -3.89
N LEU A 118 -16.97 10.31 -4.80
CA LEU A 118 -16.05 9.61 -5.71
C LEU A 118 -14.65 9.37 -5.10
N VAL A 119 -14.44 9.72 -3.84
CA VAL A 119 -13.15 9.54 -3.16
C VAL A 119 -13.07 8.10 -2.61
N GLY A 120 -12.31 7.25 -3.30
CA GLY A 120 -12.06 5.86 -2.88
C GLY A 120 -11.51 4.99 -4.01
N ALA A 121 -10.90 3.86 -3.66
CA ALA A 121 -10.34 2.93 -4.63
C ALA A 121 -11.39 1.90 -5.09
N VAL A 122 -12.06 2.14 -6.24
CA VAL A 122 -13.05 1.22 -6.84
C VAL A 122 -12.54 0.65 -8.18
N PHE A 123 -11.22 0.47 -8.28
CA PHE A 123 -10.53 0.12 -9.53
C PHE A 123 -10.90 -1.25 -10.11
N PRO A 124 -11.02 -2.34 -9.32
CA PRO A 124 -11.33 -3.67 -9.86
C PRO A 124 -12.61 -3.71 -10.70
N PHE A 125 -13.66 -3.08 -10.18
CA PHE A 125 -14.97 -3.09 -10.81
C PHE A 125 -14.99 -2.28 -12.12
N ASN A 126 -14.21 -1.20 -12.18
CA ASN A 126 -14.20 -0.28 -13.30
C ASN A 126 -13.12 -0.59 -14.34
N LEU A 127 -12.30 -1.63 -14.15
CA LEU A 127 -11.16 -1.91 -15.02
C LEU A 127 -11.55 -2.10 -16.49
N TRP A 128 -12.65 -2.82 -16.75
CA TRP A 128 -13.16 -2.99 -18.12
C TRP A 128 -13.55 -1.66 -18.76
N ARG A 129 -14.27 -0.81 -18.02
CA ARG A 129 -14.67 0.53 -18.49
C ARG A 129 -13.46 1.42 -18.73
N ALA A 130 -12.46 1.35 -17.86
CA ALA A 130 -11.21 2.09 -18.01
C ALA A 130 -10.49 1.69 -19.31
N CYS A 131 -10.29 0.38 -19.54
CA CYS A 131 -9.68 -0.12 -20.78
C CYS A 131 -10.47 0.29 -22.03
N TYR A 132 -11.79 0.24 -21.97
CA TYR A 132 -12.66 0.60 -23.09
C TYR A 132 -12.60 2.09 -23.43
N CYS A 133 -12.61 2.96 -22.41
CA CYS A 133 -12.70 4.41 -22.63
C CYS A 133 -11.36 5.06 -22.96
N CYS A 134 -10.24 4.57 -22.45
CA CYS A 134 -8.94 5.24 -22.57
C CYS A 134 -7.80 4.22 -22.54
N SER A 135 -6.87 4.30 -23.50
CA SER A 135 -5.56 3.64 -23.41
C SER A 135 -4.46 4.64 -23.76
N PRO A 136 -4.08 5.53 -22.83
CA PRO A 136 -3.04 6.52 -23.08
C PRO A 136 -1.62 5.90 -23.08
N SER A 137 -1.49 4.64 -22.64
CA SER A 137 -0.28 3.83 -22.64
C SER A 137 -0.18 2.92 -23.86
N LYS A 138 1.00 2.32 -24.07
CA LYS A 138 1.26 1.34 -25.15
C LYS A 138 0.28 0.17 -25.13
N GLU A 139 -0.06 -0.31 -23.93
CA GLU A 139 -1.01 -1.39 -23.69
C GLU A 139 -2.16 -0.91 -22.80
N ASP A 140 -3.23 -1.70 -22.71
CA ASP A 140 -4.40 -1.35 -21.90
C ASP A 140 -4.12 -1.39 -20.38
N TYR A 141 -5.04 -0.85 -19.57
CA TYR A 141 -4.85 -0.84 -18.12
C TYR A 141 -4.77 -2.25 -17.52
N ALA A 142 -5.48 -3.24 -18.07
CA ALA A 142 -5.49 -4.60 -17.54
C ALA A 142 -4.14 -5.29 -17.73
N TYR A 143 -3.45 -5.01 -18.83
CA TYR A 143 -2.08 -5.47 -19.11
C TYR A 143 -1.11 -4.99 -18.03
N HIS A 144 -1.20 -3.72 -17.62
CA HIS A 144 -0.33 -3.16 -16.59
C HIS A 144 -0.78 -3.52 -15.17
N PHE A 145 -2.08 -3.61 -14.92
CA PHE A 145 -2.63 -3.78 -13.57
C PHE A 145 -2.37 -5.18 -13.02
N LYS A 146 -2.71 -6.23 -13.78
CA LYS A 146 -2.65 -7.62 -13.30
C LYS A 146 -1.25 -8.08 -12.84
N PRO A 147 -0.14 -7.77 -13.54
CA PRO A 147 1.18 -8.20 -13.10
C PRO A 147 1.80 -7.28 -12.03
N ASN A 148 1.39 -6.01 -11.96
CA ASN A 148 2.08 -5.00 -11.14
C ASN A 148 1.30 -4.54 -9.91
N VAL A 149 -0.01 -4.82 -9.81
CA VAL A 149 -0.86 -4.31 -8.73
C VAL A 149 -1.47 -5.45 -7.93
N ALA A 150 -1.23 -5.41 -6.62
CA ALA A 150 -1.97 -6.17 -5.63
C ALA A 150 -2.97 -5.24 -4.92
N ILE A 151 -4.13 -5.77 -4.60
CA ILE A 151 -5.20 -5.11 -3.85
C ILE A 151 -5.21 -5.61 -2.42
N THR A 152 -5.89 -4.90 -1.54
CA THR A 152 -6.13 -5.35 -0.18
C THR A 152 -7.61 -5.25 0.19
N ILE A 153 -8.06 -6.06 1.14
CA ILE A 153 -9.45 -6.00 1.68
C ILE A 153 -9.64 -4.89 2.73
N PHE A 154 -8.78 -3.86 2.70
CA PHE A 154 -8.82 -2.76 3.65
C PHE A 154 -10.19 -2.09 3.70
N GLY A 155 -10.84 -2.13 4.86
CA GLY A 155 -12.16 -1.52 5.08
C GLY A 155 -13.29 -2.09 4.21
N ASN A 156 -13.08 -3.23 3.53
CA ASN A 156 -14.05 -3.81 2.59
C ASN A 156 -14.23 -5.31 2.86
N TYR A 157 -15.10 -5.62 3.82
CA TYR A 157 -15.47 -7.00 4.21
C TYR A 157 -16.66 -7.52 3.40
N SER A 158 -16.68 -7.23 2.10
CA SER A 158 -17.70 -7.75 1.19
C SER A 158 -17.24 -9.11 0.65
N THR A 159 -17.91 -10.19 1.07
CA THR A 159 -17.66 -11.53 0.51
C THR A 159 -17.82 -11.54 -1.01
N THR A 160 -18.85 -10.88 -1.52
CA THR A 160 -19.10 -10.75 -2.96
C THR A 160 -18.00 -9.95 -3.65
N GLY A 161 -17.55 -8.85 -3.03
CA GLY A 161 -16.45 -8.04 -3.55
C GLY A 161 -15.15 -8.83 -3.63
N LEU A 162 -14.81 -9.59 -2.58
CA LEU A 162 -13.62 -10.43 -2.58
C LEU A 162 -13.71 -11.55 -3.64
N LYS A 163 -14.85 -12.25 -3.74
CA LYS A 163 -15.07 -13.28 -4.79
C LYS A 163 -14.92 -12.68 -6.19
N TYR A 164 -15.35 -11.44 -6.40
CA TYR A 164 -15.15 -10.73 -7.66
C TYR A 164 -13.66 -10.50 -7.97
N CYS A 165 -12.88 -9.99 -7.01
CA CYS A 165 -11.44 -9.76 -7.19
C CYS A 165 -10.68 -11.07 -7.46
N ILE A 166 -11.03 -12.16 -6.75
CA ILE A 166 -10.47 -13.50 -6.99
C ILE A 166 -10.75 -13.96 -8.42
N MET A 167 -11.99 -13.81 -8.89
CA MET A 167 -12.37 -14.14 -10.28
C MET A 167 -11.56 -13.34 -11.31
N LYS A 168 -11.18 -12.09 -10.99
CA LYS A 168 -10.33 -11.25 -11.85
C LYS A 168 -8.83 -11.54 -11.74
N LYS A 169 -8.43 -12.47 -10.85
CA LYS A 169 -7.05 -12.85 -10.53
C LYS A 169 -6.22 -11.68 -9.97
N GLU A 170 -6.81 -10.91 -9.08
CA GLU A 170 -6.14 -9.81 -8.40
C GLU A 170 -5.60 -10.28 -7.04
N SER A 171 -4.30 -10.06 -6.77
CA SER A 171 -3.65 -10.43 -5.50
C SER A 171 -4.25 -9.65 -4.34
N THR A 172 -4.45 -10.27 -3.17
CA THR A 172 -5.14 -9.65 -2.01
C THR A 172 -4.27 -9.67 -0.74
N VAL A 173 -4.12 -8.53 -0.03
CA VAL A 173 -3.45 -8.39 1.30
C VAL A 173 -4.39 -7.67 2.30
N VAL A 174 -4.08 -7.56 3.60
CA VAL A 174 -4.97 -7.00 4.65
C VAL A 174 -4.31 -5.82 5.40
N TYR A 175 -5.05 -4.76 5.72
CA TYR A 175 -4.58 -3.57 6.47
C TYR A 175 -5.40 -3.26 7.76
N TYR A 176 -4.75 -2.63 8.74
CA TYR A 176 -5.22 -2.21 10.10
C TYR A 176 -4.61 -0.81 10.40
N PRO A 177 -5.23 0.19 11.09
CA PRO A 177 -5.97 0.14 12.38
C PRO A 177 -7.35 0.84 12.43
N TYR A 178 -7.96 1.18 11.30
CA TYR A 178 -9.22 1.94 11.28
C TYR A 178 -10.49 1.10 11.53
N ASP A 179 -10.35 -0.23 11.67
CA ASP A 179 -11.46 -1.14 11.97
C ASP A 179 -11.03 -2.17 13.04
N SER A 180 -12.00 -2.85 13.64
CA SER A 180 -11.79 -3.84 14.69
C SER A 180 -11.15 -5.11 14.15
N ILE A 181 -10.01 -5.53 14.74
CA ILE A 181 -9.37 -6.83 14.44
C ILE A 181 -10.38 -7.96 14.55
N LYS A 182 -11.19 -7.95 15.62
CA LYS A 182 -12.18 -8.99 15.87
C LYS A 182 -13.19 -9.07 14.74
N LYS A 183 -13.73 -7.93 14.30
CA LYS A 183 -14.71 -7.87 13.21
C LYS A 183 -14.14 -8.46 11.91
N VAL A 184 -12.89 -8.12 11.57
CA VAL A 184 -12.22 -8.68 10.38
C VAL A 184 -12.03 -10.18 10.52
N GLN A 185 -11.55 -10.64 11.68
CA GLN A 185 -11.34 -12.06 11.93
C GLN A 185 -12.62 -12.87 11.91
N ASP A 186 -13.70 -12.36 12.50
CA ASP A 186 -15.02 -13.01 12.52
C ASP A 186 -15.51 -13.17 11.07
N TRP A 187 -15.51 -12.08 10.28
CA TRP A 187 -15.87 -12.15 8.87
C TRP A 187 -14.99 -13.13 8.06
N TRP A 188 -13.68 -13.12 8.29
CA TRP A 188 -12.74 -14.00 7.59
C TRP A 188 -12.94 -15.48 7.93
N LYS A 189 -13.30 -15.80 9.18
CA LYS A 189 -13.60 -17.16 9.59
C LYS A 189 -14.87 -17.67 8.91
N ASP A 190 -15.89 -16.83 8.86
CA ASP A 190 -17.23 -17.19 8.35
C ASP A 190 -17.34 -17.18 6.82
N ILE A 191 -16.38 -16.55 6.11
CA ILE A 191 -16.46 -16.45 4.65
C ILE A 191 -16.42 -17.83 3.97
N ASP A 192 -17.33 -18.05 3.02
CA ASP A 192 -17.33 -19.23 2.16
C ASP A 192 -16.31 -19.07 1.02
N LEU A 193 -15.11 -19.62 1.22
CA LEU A 193 -14.04 -19.70 0.22
C LEU A 193 -13.32 -21.05 0.32
N PRO A 194 -12.83 -21.59 -0.81
CA PRO A 194 -11.97 -22.76 -0.81
C PRO A 194 -10.76 -22.60 0.14
N PRO A 195 -10.34 -23.64 0.88
CA PRO A 195 -9.25 -23.55 1.85
C PRO A 195 -7.93 -23.03 1.26
N ASN A 196 -7.59 -23.42 0.03
CA ASN A 196 -6.41 -22.92 -0.66
C ASN A 196 -6.48 -21.41 -0.91
N HIS A 197 -7.63 -20.87 -1.32
CA HIS A 197 -7.80 -19.43 -1.48
C HIS A 197 -7.71 -18.70 -0.14
N LYS A 198 -8.24 -19.27 0.94
CA LYS A 198 -8.09 -18.69 2.28
C LYS A 198 -6.62 -18.63 2.69
N GLU A 199 -5.88 -19.70 2.47
CA GLU A 199 -4.45 -19.75 2.81
C GLU A 199 -3.62 -18.75 1.98
N ASP A 200 -3.87 -18.70 0.67
CA ASP A 200 -3.17 -17.78 -0.22
C ASP A 200 -3.43 -16.33 0.17
N ILE A 201 -4.68 -15.94 0.41
CA ILE A 201 -5.05 -14.55 0.70
C ILE A 201 -4.67 -14.14 2.13
N ALA A 202 -4.83 -15.04 3.12
CA ALA A 202 -4.49 -14.73 4.50
C ALA A 202 -2.99 -14.65 4.73
N ARG A 203 -2.19 -15.41 3.96
CA ARG A 203 -0.76 -15.58 4.22
C ARG A 203 0.10 -15.59 2.96
N ALA A 204 -0.04 -16.56 2.07
CA ALA A 204 0.97 -16.83 1.04
C ALA A 204 1.19 -15.65 0.05
N ASN A 205 0.14 -14.91 -0.28
CA ASN A 205 0.21 -13.72 -1.14
C ASN A 205 0.94 -12.56 -0.47
N SER A 206 1.04 -12.55 0.86
CA SER A 206 1.81 -11.56 1.63
C SER A 206 3.25 -12.00 1.90
N THR A 207 3.61 -13.27 1.70
CA THR A 207 5.00 -13.71 1.94
C THR A 207 5.90 -13.45 0.74
N ARG A 208 5.37 -13.57 -0.49
CA ARG A 208 6.13 -13.39 -1.73
C ARG A 208 6.55 -11.94 -2.01
N PRO A 209 5.65 -10.94 -2.05
CA PRO A 209 6.04 -9.55 -2.28
C PRO A 209 6.81 -8.97 -1.10
N PHE A 210 6.64 -9.52 0.10
CA PHE A 210 7.30 -9.00 1.31
C PHE A 210 8.42 -9.91 1.85
N ARG A 211 8.94 -10.87 1.08
CA ARG A 211 10.13 -11.69 1.44
C ARG A 211 10.26 -12.05 2.94
N LEU A 212 9.17 -12.51 3.56
CA LEU A 212 9.13 -12.78 5.01
C LEU A 212 10.12 -13.89 5.39
N PRO A 213 11.01 -13.70 6.40
CA PRO A 213 11.91 -14.76 6.85
C PRO A 213 11.12 -15.90 7.50
N SER A 214 11.52 -17.15 7.23
CA SER A 214 10.80 -18.35 7.67
C SER A 214 10.60 -18.44 9.19
N SER A 215 11.46 -17.78 9.98
CA SER A 215 11.37 -17.72 11.45
C SER A 215 10.23 -16.84 11.99
N GLN A 216 9.61 -16.02 11.14
CA GLN A 216 8.39 -15.26 11.45
C GLN A 216 7.11 -15.97 10.97
N LEU A 217 7.27 -17.09 10.25
CA LEU A 217 6.18 -17.99 9.88
C LEU A 217 5.96 -18.93 11.07
N LEU A 218 5.01 -18.61 11.93
CA LEU A 218 4.55 -19.57 12.96
C LEU A 218 4.01 -20.81 12.24
N GLU A 219 4.39 -21.99 12.76
CA GLU A 219 3.70 -23.27 12.48
C GLU A 219 2.23 -23.22 12.88
#